data_AF-A0A2I2F3M9-F1
#
_entry.id   AF-A0A2I2F3M9-F1
#
_cell.length_a   1.000
_cell.length_b   1.000
_cell.length_c   1.000
_cell.angle_alpha   90.00
_cell.angle_beta   90.00
_cell.angle_gamma   90.00
#
_symmetry.space_group_name_H-M   'P 1'
#
loop_
_entity.id
_entity.type
_entity.pdbx_description
1 polymer ?
#
loop_
_entity_poly.entity_id
_entity_poly.type
_entity_poly.pdbx_seq_one_letter_code
_entity_poly.pdbx_strand_id
1 'polypeptide(L)'
;MAAPEDFSNPFWTPTRQEAPQEGPEGGAKKQYSSIQPIYGIAMDIGGLGTISARSKTMTLLEFIVNPESPGSQPTLKLTITPSSCVLQMRDKYSESFKDVPHVVYPKQPPAARLNTLSKKDPTVYWISVDRSNKRFRYGQHLTNFSLTYLDVGLNGDKPFPNWMDTLTSTDVFQDGDSVPTGDLAYDPLPVTMDKPPLVVTDQEISLEDLEKYTRTTFANLPPGCQTLYHNVAGHNITLESPDFPDLGDAIDASCKNQKLVCGDMLKKKADANEFGDKNETYLRITIGNNLGNSPGIPYVMEIWPPGHSSPIHDHGKASAVIKVLYGSIQCSWYDAVQDHRKPIQVGNSVILKKGDVTWLGQKQYQIHKLENPGQTVCITLQCYQFEQSDKVHYEYFDYLDPDNNKKPFTPTSDMAYGELVAQLREEWKGKHA
;
A
#
# COMPACT_ATOMS: atom_id res chain seq x y z
N MET A 1 -26.73 9.17 17.66
CA MET A 1 -25.29 9.52 17.75
C MET A 1 -24.53 8.20 17.76
N ALA A 2 -23.53 8.05 16.91
CA ALA A 2 -22.80 6.78 16.70
C ALA A 2 -21.77 6.51 17.81
N ALA A 3 -21.46 5.24 18.06
CA ALA A 3 -20.53 4.79 19.08
C ALA A 3 -19.10 4.61 18.51
N PRO A 4 -18.03 4.69 19.32
CA PRO A 4 -16.63 4.58 18.87
C PRO A 4 -16.27 3.30 18.08
N GLU A 5 -17.08 2.24 18.21
CA GLU A 5 -16.91 0.95 17.53
C GLU A 5 -17.30 1.02 16.04
N ASP A 6 -18.24 1.91 15.70
CA ASP A 6 -18.76 2.12 14.34
C ASP A 6 -17.70 2.69 13.38
N PHE A 7 -16.60 3.24 13.92
CA PHE A 7 -15.52 3.93 13.20
C PHE A 7 -14.44 3.00 12.63
N SER A 8 -14.59 1.68 12.79
CA SER A 8 -13.69 0.68 12.20
C SER A 8 -14.24 0.00 10.94
N ASN A 9 -15.43 0.41 10.47
CA ASN A 9 -16.11 -0.18 9.31
C ASN A 9 -16.06 0.75 8.09
N PRO A 10 -15.31 0.42 7.01
CA PRO A 10 -15.23 1.24 5.81
C PRO A 10 -16.48 1.18 4.89
N PHE A 11 -17.57 0.54 5.31
CA PHE A 11 -18.80 0.35 4.52
C PHE A 11 -20.08 0.82 5.20
N TRP A 12 -20.00 1.68 6.22
CA TRP A 12 -21.21 2.21 6.86
C TRP A 12 -22.00 3.14 5.93
N THR A 13 -23.32 2.94 5.81
CA THR A 13 -24.27 3.93 5.28
C THR A 13 -25.36 4.21 6.31
N PRO A 14 -25.84 5.47 6.44
CA PRO A 14 -26.87 5.80 7.41
C PRO A 14 -28.18 5.10 7.06
N THR A 15 -28.89 4.61 8.07
CA THR A 15 -30.29 4.21 7.93
C THR A 15 -31.09 5.42 7.44
N ARG A 16 -31.61 5.36 6.21
CA ARG A 16 -32.64 6.32 5.77
C ARG A 16 -33.85 6.13 6.67
N GLN A 17 -34.23 7.16 7.42
CA GLN A 17 -35.58 7.24 7.95
C GLN A 17 -36.54 7.21 6.76
N GLU A 18 -37.46 6.24 6.78
CA GLU A 18 -38.55 6.13 5.83
C GLU A 18 -39.33 7.46 5.80
N ALA A 19 -39.58 7.97 4.60
CA ALA A 19 -40.53 9.06 4.43
C ALA A 19 -41.95 8.55 4.77
N PRO A 20 -42.86 9.41 5.28
CA PRO A 20 -44.18 8.97 5.71
C PRO A 20 -45.00 8.44 4.54
N GLN A 21 -45.73 7.36 4.80
CA GLN A 21 -46.70 6.74 3.91
C GLN A 21 -47.83 7.70 3.52
N GLU A 22 -48.14 7.74 2.22
CA GLU A 22 -49.50 7.99 1.72
C GLU A 22 -49.87 6.80 0.81
N GLY A 23 -51.02 6.15 1.08
CA GLY A 23 -51.59 5.07 0.25
C GLY A 23 -52.76 5.56 -0.61
N PRO A 24 -53.67 4.69 -1.06
CA PRO A 24 -53.50 3.30 -1.49
C PRO A 24 -53.95 3.12 -2.97
N GLU A 25 -53.59 1.98 -3.59
CA GLU A 25 -54.49 1.11 -4.39
C GLU A 25 -53.73 0.25 -5.43
N GLY A 26 -54.04 -1.05 -5.43
CA GLY A 26 -54.17 -1.81 -6.67
C GLY A 26 -52.99 -2.64 -7.18
N GLY A 27 -52.92 -3.91 -6.75
CA GLY A 27 -52.70 -5.00 -7.71
C GLY A 27 -51.34 -5.71 -7.72
N ALA A 28 -51.44 -7.05 -7.64
CA ALA A 28 -50.44 -8.07 -7.96
C ALA A 28 -49.25 -8.26 -6.99
N LYS A 29 -49.43 -9.22 -6.07
CA LYS A 29 -48.34 -9.91 -5.36
C LYS A 29 -47.40 -10.58 -6.38
N LYS A 30 -46.24 -9.99 -6.63
CA LYS A 30 -45.05 -10.74 -7.05
C LYS A 30 -44.31 -11.20 -5.80
N GLN A 31 -44.29 -12.51 -5.58
CA GLN A 31 -43.37 -13.14 -4.63
C GLN A 31 -41.95 -12.75 -5.02
N TYR A 32 -41.32 -11.88 -4.24
CA TYR A 32 -39.87 -11.75 -4.23
C TYR A 32 -39.34 -13.06 -3.65
N SER A 33 -38.77 -13.90 -4.53
CA SER A 33 -37.88 -14.97 -4.11
C SER A 33 -36.73 -14.32 -3.34
N SER A 34 -36.58 -14.70 -2.07
CA SER A 34 -35.45 -14.42 -1.21
C SER A 34 -34.13 -14.55 -1.99
N ILE A 35 -33.45 -13.43 -2.24
CA ILE A 35 -32.06 -13.45 -2.70
C ILE A 35 -31.27 -14.09 -1.56
N GLN A 36 -30.80 -15.31 -1.78
CA GLN A 36 -29.81 -15.96 -0.92
C GLN A 36 -28.58 -15.05 -0.83
N PRO A 37 -27.97 -14.82 0.35
CA PRO A 37 -26.71 -14.11 0.41
C PRO A 37 -25.67 -14.93 -0.37
N ILE A 38 -25.07 -14.34 -1.39
CA ILE A 38 -23.97 -14.98 -2.11
C ILE A 38 -22.76 -14.84 -1.18
N TYR A 39 -22.43 -15.91 -0.45
CA TYR A 39 -21.31 -15.92 0.52
C TYR A 39 -19.92 -16.00 -0.15
N GLY A 40 -19.86 -16.10 -1.48
CA GLY A 40 -18.65 -16.13 -2.29
C GLY A 40 -18.48 -14.89 -3.18
N ILE A 41 -17.23 -14.59 -3.56
CA ILE A 41 -16.92 -13.56 -4.55
C ILE A 41 -17.03 -14.18 -5.94
N ALA A 42 -17.85 -13.59 -6.81
CA ALA A 42 -17.85 -13.90 -8.23
C ALA A 42 -16.62 -13.29 -8.92
N MET A 43 -16.01 -14.05 -9.84
CA MET A 43 -14.92 -13.60 -10.70
C MET A 43 -15.51 -13.07 -12.00
N ASP A 44 -15.21 -11.82 -12.36
CA ASP A 44 -15.67 -11.19 -13.61
C ASP A 44 -15.16 -11.92 -14.86
N ILE A 45 -13.97 -12.54 -14.74
CA ILE A 45 -13.33 -13.28 -15.81
C ILE A 45 -12.93 -14.64 -15.24
N GLY A 46 -13.44 -15.71 -15.86
CA GLY A 46 -13.17 -17.07 -15.42
C GLY A 46 -11.67 -17.34 -15.27
N GLY A 47 -11.25 -17.83 -14.12
CA GLY A 47 -9.85 -18.18 -13.81
C GLY A 47 -8.89 -17.00 -13.72
N LEU A 48 -9.39 -15.76 -13.64
CA LEU A 48 -8.55 -14.57 -13.59
C LEU A 48 -8.97 -13.63 -12.46
N GLY A 49 -8.02 -13.32 -11.57
CA GLY A 49 -8.20 -12.28 -10.56
C GLY A 49 -7.52 -12.60 -9.24
N THR A 50 -7.60 -11.63 -8.33
CA THR A 50 -7.05 -11.71 -6.98
C THR A 50 -8.16 -11.48 -5.97
N ILE A 51 -8.30 -12.44 -5.04
CA ILE A 51 -9.28 -12.40 -3.97
C ILE A 51 -8.53 -12.17 -2.66
N SER A 52 -8.92 -11.15 -1.92
CA SER A 52 -8.32 -10.81 -0.63
C SER A 52 -9.35 -10.92 0.47
N ALA A 53 -8.93 -11.44 1.62
CA ALA A 53 -9.73 -11.54 2.83
C ALA A 53 -8.96 -10.96 4.01
N ARG A 54 -9.62 -10.06 4.73
CA ARG A 54 -9.14 -9.54 6.00
C ARG A 54 -9.59 -10.49 7.11
N SER A 55 -8.66 -11.00 7.89
CA SER A 55 -9.01 -11.92 8.98
C SER A 55 -8.14 -11.71 10.23
N LYS A 56 -8.75 -11.97 11.39
CA LYS A 56 -8.11 -12.02 12.71
C LYS A 56 -8.02 -13.44 13.26
N THR A 57 -8.39 -14.45 12.45
CA THR A 57 -8.36 -15.85 12.91
C THR A 57 -6.95 -16.26 13.30
N MET A 58 -6.89 -17.09 14.33
CA MET A 58 -5.68 -17.68 14.88
C MET A 58 -5.63 -19.21 14.66
N THR A 59 -6.59 -19.75 13.90
CA THR A 59 -6.86 -21.18 13.87
C THR A 59 -6.98 -21.71 12.45
N LEU A 60 -7.91 -21.17 11.65
CA LEU A 60 -8.16 -21.67 10.30
C LEU A 60 -8.67 -20.56 9.37
N LEU A 61 -8.02 -20.44 8.21
CA LEU A 61 -8.52 -19.67 7.07
C LEU A 61 -8.50 -20.54 5.82
N GLU A 62 -9.60 -20.55 5.07
CA GLU A 62 -9.74 -21.35 3.85
C GLU A 62 -10.23 -20.49 2.68
N PHE A 63 -9.61 -20.67 1.52
CA PHE A 63 -10.11 -20.16 0.25
C PHE A 63 -10.49 -21.34 -0.64
N ILE A 64 -11.71 -21.36 -1.15
CA ILE A 64 -12.20 -22.41 -2.06
C ILE A 64 -12.55 -21.75 -3.39
N VAL A 65 -11.75 -22.01 -4.42
CA VAL A 65 -12.01 -21.51 -5.79
C VAL A 65 -12.87 -22.52 -6.52
N ASN A 66 -14.10 -22.13 -6.79
CA ASN A 66 -15.12 -22.99 -7.37
C ASN A 66 -15.21 -22.82 -8.87
N PRO A 67 -15.44 -23.92 -9.60
CA PRO A 67 -15.82 -23.85 -10.99
C PRO A 67 -17.32 -23.65 -11.15
N GLU A 68 -17.76 -23.31 -12.37
CA GLU A 68 -19.17 -23.21 -12.74
C GLU A 68 -19.95 -24.51 -12.47
N SER A 69 -19.32 -25.67 -12.70
CA SER A 69 -19.91 -27.00 -12.49
C SER A 69 -19.07 -27.87 -11.56
N PRO A 70 -19.18 -27.71 -10.22
CA PRO A 70 -18.35 -28.44 -9.25
C PRO A 70 -18.43 -29.98 -9.33
N GLY A 71 -19.54 -30.52 -9.85
CA GLY A 71 -19.72 -31.97 -10.01
C GLY A 71 -18.81 -32.61 -11.08
N SER A 72 -18.31 -31.82 -12.04
CA SER A 72 -17.55 -32.31 -13.19
C SER A 72 -16.23 -31.56 -13.44
N GLN A 73 -15.99 -30.45 -12.74
CA GLN A 73 -14.84 -29.57 -12.96
C GLN A 73 -13.98 -29.42 -11.69
N PRO A 74 -12.68 -29.10 -11.84
CA PRO A 74 -11.79 -29.04 -10.69
C PRO A 74 -12.08 -27.89 -9.73
N THR A 75 -11.89 -28.13 -8.44
CA THR A 75 -11.96 -27.14 -7.36
C THR A 75 -10.60 -27.01 -6.70
N LEU A 76 -10.14 -25.78 -6.45
CA LEU A 76 -8.94 -25.52 -5.64
C LEU A 76 -9.34 -25.16 -4.22
N LYS A 77 -8.58 -25.64 -3.25
CA LYS A 77 -8.74 -25.30 -1.84
C LYS A 77 -7.39 -24.97 -1.23
N LEU A 78 -7.25 -23.75 -0.74
CA LEU A 78 -6.11 -23.34 0.07
C LEU A 78 -6.53 -23.34 1.55
N THR A 79 -5.83 -24.11 2.38
CA THR A 79 -6.04 -24.15 3.82
C THR A 79 -4.81 -23.59 4.54
N ILE A 80 -5.03 -22.61 5.42
CA ILE A 80 -3.97 -21.91 6.15
C ILE A 80 -4.27 -22.04 7.65
N THR A 81 -3.29 -22.55 8.39
CA THR A 81 -3.34 -22.72 9.85
C THR A 81 -2.06 -22.16 10.48
N PRO A 82 -1.93 -22.11 11.81
CA PRO A 82 -0.68 -21.70 12.47
C PRO A 82 0.50 -22.66 12.20
N SER A 83 0.23 -23.88 11.75
CA SER A 83 1.23 -24.93 11.54
C SER A 83 1.42 -25.32 10.06
N SER A 84 0.49 -24.96 9.17
CA SER A 84 0.49 -25.42 7.78
C SER A 84 -0.12 -24.40 6.83
N CYS A 85 0.28 -24.47 5.56
CA CYS A 85 -0.34 -23.74 4.45
C CYS A 85 -0.31 -24.70 3.26
N VAL A 86 -1.47 -25.24 2.89
CA VAL A 86 -1.56 -26.36 1.93
C VAL A 86 -2.56 -26.00 0.83
N LEU A 87 -2.10 -26.09 -0.42
CA LEU A 87 -2.97 -26.02 -1.60
C LEU A 87 -3.32 -27.44 -2.03
N GLN A 88 -4.62 -27.68 -2.15
CA GLN A 88 -5.18 -28.94 -2.61
C GLN A 88 -6.12 -28.72 -3.79
N MET A 89 -6.31 -29.78 -4.57
CA MET A 89 -7.23 -29.82 -5.69
C MET A 89 -8.03 -31.12 -5.68
N ARG A 90 -9.26 -31.06 -6.16
CA ARG A 90 -10.05 -32.24 -6.54
C ARG A 90 -10.56 -32.03 -7.96
N ASP A 91 -10.70 -33.09 -8.73
CA ASP A 91 -11.18 -32.99 -10.11
C ASP A 91 -12.71 -32.94 -10.20
N LYS A 92 -13.41 -33.50 -9.20
CA LYS A 92 -14.87 -33.51 -9.10
C LYS A 92 -15.30 -33.45 -7.63
N TYR A 93 -16.49 -32.94 -7.36
CA TYR A 93 -17.02 -32.83 -5.99
C TYR A 93 -17.06 -34.15 -5.21
N SER A 94 -17.29 -35.29 -5.89
CA SER A 94 -17.33 -36.63 -5.28
C SER A 94 -15.95 -37.17 -4.89
N GLU A 95 -14.87 -36.54 -5.32
CA GLU A 95 -13.50 -36.96 -5.01
C GLU A 95 -12.94 -36.21 -3.81
N SER A 96 -11.99 -36.83 -3.11
CA SER A 96 -11.25 -36.18 -2.03
C SER A 96 -10.24 -35.16 -2.58
N PHE A 97 -10.02 -34.09 -1.84
CA PHE A 97 -8.91 -33.17 -2.10
C PHE A 97 -7.56 -33.91 -2.01
N LYS A 98 -6.67 -33.59 -2.94
CA LYS A 98 -5.30 -34.09 -3.02
C LYS A 98 -4.35 -32.90 -3.12
N ASP A 99 -3.18 -33.02 -2.53
CA ASP A 99 -2.17 -31.97 -2.58
C ASP A 99 -1.75 -31.69 -4.02
N VAL A 100 -1.57 -30.42 -4.34
CA VAL A 100 -1.07 -30.01 -5.66
C VAL A 100 0.44 -30.26 -5.70
N PRO A 101 0.99 -30.94 -6.73
CA PRO A 101 2.42 -31.17 -6.83
C PRO A 101 3.20 -29.88 -7.12
N HIS A 102 4.50 -29.87 -6.82
CA HIS A 102 5.44 -28.77 -7.15
C HIS A 102 5.09 -27.39 -6.56
N VAL A 103 4.62 -27.35 -5.31
CA VAL A 103 4.44 -26.10 -4.57
C VAL A 103 5.78 -25.47 -4.21
N VAL A 104 5.97 -24.20 -4.57
CA VAL A 104 7.13 -23.40 -4.18
C VAL A 104 6.74 -22.42 -3.09
N TYR A 105 7.58 -22.30 -2.06
CA TYR A 105 7.45 -21.29 -1.01
C TYR A 105 8.61 -20.29 -1.11
N PRO A 106 8.47 -19.17 -1.85
CA PRO A 106 9.56 -18.21 -2.07
C PRO A 106 10.17 -17.66 -0.78
N LYS A 107 9.38 -17.59 0.30
CA LYS A 107 9.77 -17.09 1.62
C LYS A 107 9.88 -18.19 2.69
N GLN A 108 10.06 -19.44 2.27
CA GLN A 108 10.01 -20.66 3.11
C GLN A 108 8.61 -21.01 3.65
N PRO A 109 8.31 -22.29 3.88
CA PRO A 109 6.98 -22.72 4.30
C PRO A 109 6.43 -22.09 5.59
N PRO A 110 7.23 -21.85 6.65
CA PRO A 110 6.72 -21.23 7.88
C PRO A 110 6.14 -19.82 7.69
N ALA A 111 6.66 -19.06 6.73
CA ALA A 111 6.21 -17.70 6.48
C ALA A 111 4.81 -17.65 5.85
N ALA A 112 4.36 -18.73 5.20
CA ALA A 112 3.06 -18.82 4.54
C ALA A 112 1.90 -19.17 5.50
N ARG A 113 2.17 -19.37 6.78
CA ARG A 113 1.20 -19.78 7.79
C ARG A 113 0.39 -18.60 8.29
N LEU A 114 -0.67 -18.85 9.06
CA LEU A 114 -1.44 -17.77 9.69
C LEU A 114 -0.52 -16.88 10.53
N ASN A 115 -0.67 -15.58 10.37
CA ASN A 115 -0.02 -14.59 11.22
C ASN A 115 -0.70 -14.59 12.58
N THR A 116 -0.06 -15.22 13.57
CA THR A 116 -0.55 -15.28 14.94
C THR A 116 0.09 -14.25 15.89
N LEU A 117 0.85 -13.30 15.34
CA LEU A 117 1.65 -12.36 16.14
C LEU A 117 0.84 -11.14 16.59
N SER A 118 -0.06 -10.61 15.74
CA SER A 118 -0.91 -9.48 16.09
C SER A 118 -2.36 -9.92 16.27
N LYS A 119 -2.90 -9.76 17.48
CA LYS A 119 -4.32 -10.04 17.80
C LYS A 119 -5.25 -8.86 17.49
N LYS A 120 -4.69 -7.65 17.47
CA LYS A 120 -5.45 -6.40 17.35
C LYS A 120 -5.69 -6.05 15.89
N ASP A 121 -4.63 -6.15 15.09
CA ASP A 121 -4.65 -5.81 13.68
C ASP A 121 -4.98 -7.04 12.84
N PRO A 122 -6.02 -6.98 11.99
CA PRO A 122 -6.27 -8.05 11.06
C PRO A 122 -5.12 -8.16 10.04
N THR A 123 -4.90 -9.38 9.56
CA THR A 123 -4.01 -9.63 8.43
C THR A 123 -4.85 -9.80 7.17
N VAL A 124 -4.40 -9.19 6.08
CA VAL A 124 -4.95 -9.44 4.76
C VAL A 124 -4.25 -10.67 4.19
N TYR A 125 -5.04 -11.64 3.77
CA TYR A 125 -4.60 -12.84 3.06
C TYR A 125 -5.19 -12.80 1.67
N TRP A 126 -4.44 -13.21 0.67
CA TRP A 126 -4.95 -13.15 -0.69
C TRP A 126 -4.53 -14.36 -1.50
N ILE A 127 -5.40 -14.76 -2.41
CA ILE A 127 -5.10 -15.71 -3.48
C ILE A 127 -5.16 -15.00 -4.82
N SER A 128 -4.36 -15.44 -5.77
CA SER A 128 -4.37 -14.95 -7.13
C SER A 128 -4.43 -16.11 -8.10
N VAL A 129 -5.45 -16.11 -8.96
CA VAL A 129 -5.65 -17.10 -10.00
C VAL A 129 -5.31 -16.45 -11.33
N ASP A 130 -4.32 -17.00 -11.99
CA ASP A 130 -3.77 -16.48 -13.24
C ASP A 130 -3.84 -17.57 -14.30
N ARG A 131 -5.01 -17.72 -14.91
CA ARG A 131 -5.21 -18.70 -15.99
C ARG A 131 -4.29 -18.48 -17.19
N SER A 132 -3.89 -17.23 -17.44
CA SER A 132 -3.06 -16.85 -18.60
C SER A 132 -1.67 -17.43 -18.47
N ASN A 133 -1.10 -17.37 -17.27
CA ASN A 133 0.21 -17.95 -16.96
C ASN A 133 0.12 -19.33 -16.29
N LYS A 134 -1.09 -19.85 -16.09
CA LYS A 134 -1.40 -21.11 -15.39
C LYS A 134 -0.76 -21.15 -14.00
N ARG A 135 -0.98 -20.08 -13.24
CA ARG A 135 -0.41 -19.89 -11.90
C ARG A 135 -1.50 -19.74 -10.85
N PHE A 136 -1.23 -20.30 -9.69
CA PHE A 136 -1.92 -19.97 -8.45
C PHE A 136 -0.90 -19.40 -7.49
N ARG A 137 -1.21 -18.24 -6.91
CA ARG A 137 -0.37 -17.60 -5.90
C ARG A 137 -1.18 -17.34 -4.65
N TYR A 138 -0.50 -17.39 -3.52
CA TYR A 138 -1.03 -16.93 -2.25
C TYR A 138 -0.02 -16.02 -1.57
N GLY A 139 -0.53 -15.00 -0.91
CA GLY A 139 0.28 -14.13 -0.09
C GLY A 139 -0.47 -13.43 1.05
N GLN A 140 0.25 -12.55 1.72
CA GLN A 140 -0.19 -11.85 2.91
C GLN A 140 0.13 -10.35 2.82
N HIS A 141 -0.62 -9.53 3.54
CA HIS A 141 -0.50 -8.08 3.62
C HIS A 141 -0.84 -7.35 2.29
N LEU A 142 0.10 -6.67 1.63
CA LEU A 142 -0.19 -6.02 0.34
C LEU A 142 -0.36 -7.06 -0.78
N THR A 143 -1.27 -6.78 -1.71
CA THR A 143 -1.58 -7.65 -2.86
C THR A 143 -0.60 -7.43 -4.01
N ASN A 144 0.66 -7.82 -3.79
CA ASN A 144 1.74 -7.70 -4.77
C ASN A 144 2.62 -8.95 -4.83
N PHE A 145 3.47 -9.02 -5.85
CA PHE A 145 4.28 -10.20 -6.13
C PHE A 145 5.36 -10.42 -5.08
N SER A 146 6.01 -9.37 -4.59
CA SER A 146 7.05 -9.50 -3.55
C SER A 146 6.55 -10.04 -2.22
N LEU A 147 5.22 -10.02 -2.00
CA LEU A 147 4.56 -10.65 -0.85
C LEU A 147 3.83 -11.95 -1.21
N THR A 148 4.33 -12.66 -2.23
CA THR A 148 3.93 -14.05 -2.51
C THR A 148 4.64 -14.99 -1.54
N TYR A 149 3.87 -15.85 -0.88
CA TYR A 149 4.37 -16.84 0.08
C TYR A 149 4.23 -18.28 -0.43
N LEU A 150 3.31 -18.50 -1.38
CA LEU A 150 3.14 -19.77 -2.08
C LEU A 150 2.90 -19.48 -3.57
N ASP A 151 3.66 -20.13 -4.46
CA ASP A 151 3.52 -20.07 -5.91
C ASP A 151 3.46 -21.49 -6.48
N VAL A 152 2.44 -21.74 -7.30
CA VAL A 152 2.21 -23.03 -7.94
C VAL A 152 1.99 -22.85 -9.42
N GLY A 153 2.79 -23.57 -10.21
CA GLY A 153 2.50 -23.80 -11.62
C GLY A 153 1.44 -24.88 -11.77
N LEU A 154 0.32 -24.55 -12.38
CA LEU A 154 -0.78 -25.48 -12.68
C LEU A 154 -0.62 -26.11 -14.08
N ASN A 155 0.61 -26.10 -14.60
CA ASN A 155 1.05 -26.72 -15.84
C ASN A 155 1.13 -28.25 -15.70
N GLY A 156 0.00 -28.92 -15.51
CA GLY A 156 -0.05 -30.39 -15.60
C GLY A 156 -0.06 -30.88 -17.05
N ASP A 157 -0.08 -32.21 -17.24
CA ASP A 157 -0.22 -32.90 -18.55
C ASP A 157 -1.62 -32.76 -19.17
N LYS A 158 -2.55 -32.00 -18.56
CA LYS A 158 -3.95 -31.94 -19.00
C LYS A 158 -4.05 -31.06 -20.27
N PRO A 159 -4.36 -31.63 -21.46
CA PRO A 159 -4.60 -30.84 -22.64
C PRO A 159 -5.92 -30.06 -22.51
N PHE A 160 -6.03 -29.03 -23.34
CA PHE A 160 -7.24 -28.23 -23.55
C PHE A 160 -8.52 -29.09 -23.55
N PRO A 161 -9.61 -28.70 -22.84
CA PRO A 161 -9.92 -27.36 -22.35
C PRO A 161 -9.12 -26.92 -21.11
N ASN A 162 -8.79 -25.62 -21.06
CA ASN A 162 -8.11 -25.00 -19.91
C ASN A 162 -9.11 -24.90 -18.75
N TRP A 163 -9.17 -25.94 -17.93
CA TRP A 163 -10.11 -26.04 -16.79
C TRP A 163 -10.10 -24.81 -15.87
N MET A 164 -9.01 -24.03 -15.84
CA MET A 164 -8.97 -22.77 -15.09
C MET A 164 -10.00 -21.74 -15.58
N ASP A 165 -10.35 -21.75 -16.88
CA ASP A 165 -11.37 -20.87 -17.45
C ASP A 165 -12.75 -21.08 -16.81
N THR A 166 -12.99 -22.25 -16.23
CA THR A 166 -14.27 -22.60 -15.60
C THR A 166 -14.35 -22.13 -14.16
N LEU A 167 -13.27 -21.62 -13.57
CA LEU A 167 -13.24 -21.09 -12.19
C LEU A 167 -13.96 -19.75 -12.15
N THR A 168 -15.08 -19.66 -11.44
CA THR A 168 -15.99 -18.50 -11.52
C THR A 168 -16.26 -17.84 -10.17
N SER A 169 -15.93 -18.48 -9.06
CA SER A 169 -16.11 -17.86 -7.75
C SER A 169 -15.10 -18.34 -6.71
N THR A 170 -14.99 -17.60 -5.62
CA THR A 170 -14.21 -18.00 -4.45
C THR A 170 -15.03 -17.82 -3.18
N ASP A 171 -15.17 -18.90 -2.41
CA ASP A 171 -15.68 -18.85 -1.05
C ASP A 171 -14.51 -18.70 -0.07
N VAL A 172 -14.70 -17.90 0.98
CA VAL A 172 -13.69 -17.73 2.02
C VAL A 172 -14.30 -18.02 3.39
N PHE A 173 -13.66 -18.91 4.14
CA PHE A 173 -14.09 -19.31 5.46
C PHE A 173 -13.01 -19.02 6.50
N GLN A 174 -13.39 -18.49 7.65
CA GLN A 174 -12.55 -18.40 8.84
C GLN A 174 -13.19 -19.24 9.94
N ASP A 175 -12.44 -20.17 10.53
CA ASP A 175 -12.91 -21.02 11.63
C ASP A 175 -14.22 -21.79 11.35
N GLY A 176 -14.49 -22.06 10.07
CA GLY A 176 -15.71 -22.74 9.59
C GLY A 176 -16.85 -21.80 9.20
N ASP A 177 -16.75 -20.51 9.53
CA ASP A 177 -17.76 -19.49 9.20
C ASP A 177 -17.36 -18.69 7.96
N SER A 178 -18.33 -18.30 7.13
CA SER A 178 -18.07 -17.43 5.98
C SER A 178 -17.52 -16.07 6.41
N VAL A 179 -16.47 -15.61 5.73
CA VAL A 179 -15.92 -14.26 5.96
C VAL A 179 -16.96 -13.22 5.49
N PRO A 180 -17.25 -12.17 6.29
CA PRO A 180 -18.18 -11.12 5.88
C PRO A 180 -17.75 -10.42 4.59
N THR A 181 -18.71 -10.06 3.73
CA THR A 181 -18.43 -9.41 2.44
C THR A 181 -17.61 -8.11 2.59
N GLY A 182 -17.79 -7.37 3.70
CA GLY A 182 -17.00 -6.15 3.98
C GLY A 182 -15.51 -6.41 4.28
N ASP A 183 -15.13 -7.65 4.56
CA ASP A 183 -13.75 -8.07 4.76
C ASP A 183 -13.15 -8.75 3.52
N LEU A 184 -13.92 -8.80 2.43
CA LEU A 184 -13.53 -9.39 1.17
C LEU A 184 -13.29 -8.31 0.11
N ALA A 185 -12.32 -8.52 -0.76
CA ALA A 185 -12.05 -7.66 -1.91
C ALA A 185 -11.66 -8.49 -3.13
N TYR A 186 -12.08 -8.00 -4.30
CA TYR A 186 -11.78 -8.60 -5.60
C TYR A 186 -11.04 -7.59 -6.49
N ASP A 187 -9.99 -8.08 -7.14
CA ASP A 187 -9.31 -7.41 -8.24
C ASP A 187 -9.41 -8.32 -9.48
N PRO A 188 -9.91 -7.82 -10.62
CA PRO A 188 -10.00 -8.61 -11.85
C PRO A 188 -8.64 -9.05 -12.40
N LEU A 189 -7.54 -8.43 -11.98
CA LEU A 189 -6.20 -8.78 -12.43
C LEU A 189 -5.46 -9.69 -11.44
N PRO A 190 -4.69 -10.66 -11.95
CA PRO A 190 -3.84 -11.47 -11.11
C PRO A 190 -2.56 -10.72 -10.71
N VAL A 191 -1.99 -11.12 -9.58
CA VAL A 191 -0.65 -10.74 -9.15
C VAL A 191 0.36 -11.49 -10.01
N THR A 192 1.14 -10.74 -10.80
CA THR A 192 2.13 -11.29 -11.75
C THR A 192 3.54 -10.82 -11.46
N MET A 193 3.71 -9.51 -11.26
CA MET A 193 5.00 -8.88 -10.96
C MET A 193 4.78 -7.56 -10.21
N ASP A 194 5.80 -7.11 -9.49
CA ASP A 194 5.79 -5.81 -8.84
C ASP A 194 6.09 -4.71 -9.85
N LYS A 195 5.37 -3.59 -9.75
CA LYS A 195 5.63 -2.41 -10.58
C LYS A 195 6.91 -1.72 -10.12
N PRO A 196 7.79 -1.24 -11.01
CA PRO A 196 9.06 -0.61 -10.63
C PRO A 196 8.86 0.64 -9.76
N PRO A 197 9.77 0.91 -8.82
CA PRO A 197 9.68 2.10 -7.97
C PRO A 197 10.09 3.37 -8.73
N LEU A 198 11.06 3.28 -9.64
CA LEU A 198 11.57 4.43 -10.38
C LEU A 198 10.63 4.79 -11.55
N VAL A 199 10.14 6.04 -11.53
CA VAL A 199 9.30 6.62 -12.57
C VAL A 199 10.12 7.55 -13.45
N VAL A 200 9.94 7.41 -14.75
CA VAL A 200 10.73 8.10 -15.78
C VAL A 200 9.80 8.72 -16.80
N THR A 201 10.31 9.70 -17.54
CA THR A 201 9.53 10.31 -18.62
C THR A 201 9.37 9.35 -19.81
N ASP A 202 8.40 9.62 -20.68
CA ASP A 202 8.21 8.86 -21.92
C ASP A 202 9.36 9.02 -22.93
N GLN A 203 10.22 10.03 -22.74
CA GLN A 203 11.45 10.24 -23.53
C GLN A 203 12.65 9.48 -22.98
N GLU A 204 12.62 9.04 -21.72
CA GLU A 204 13.74 8.38 -21.04
C GLU A 204 13.59 6.86 -20.92
N ILE A 205 12.36 6.35 -21.11
CA ILE A 205 12.10 4.92 -21.07
C ILE A 205 12.71 4.22 -22.29
N SER A 206 13.40 3.10 -22.06
CA SER A 206 14.03 2.31 -23.11
C SER A 206 13.37 0.95 -23.32
N LEU A 207 13.67 0.27 -24.43
CA LEU A 207 13.22 -1.11 -24.65
C LEU A 207 13.77 -2.07 -23.59
N GLU A 208 15.01 -1.86 -23.14
CA GLU A 208 15.64 -2.67 -22.09
C GLU A 208 14.95 -2.48 -20.74
N ASP A 209 14.52 -1.25 -20.42
CA ASP A 209 13.73 -0.96 -19.22
C ASP A 209 12.38 -1.68 -19.24
N LEU A 210 11.73 -1.76 -20.41
CA LEU A 210 10.46 -2.46 -20.58
C LEU A 210 10.63 -3.98 -20.49
N GLU A 211 11.67 -4.54 -21.12
CA GLU A 211 11.99 -5.98 -21.07
C GLU A 211 12.32 -6.43 -19.65
N LYS A 212 13.19 -5.69 -18.95
CA LYS A 212 13.62 -6.02 -17.59
C LYS A 212 12.65 -5.56 -16.52
N TYR A 213 11.69 -4.72 -16.89
CA TYR A 213 10.74 -4.08 -15.99
C TYR A 213 11.44 -3.43 -14.79
N THR A 214 12.45 -2.60 -15.07
CA THR A 214 13.29 -1.92 -14.06
C THR A 214 12.87 -0.48 -13.80
N ARG A 215 12.15 0.12 -14.75
CA ARG A 215 11.63 1.49 -14.69
C ARG A 215 10.20 1.50 -15.24
N THR A 216 9.40 2.46 -14.79
CA THR A 216 8.03 2.65 -15.28
C THR A 216 7.80 4.10 -15.69
N THR A 217 6.74 4.36 -16.45
CA THR A 217 6.29 5.72 -16.77
C THR A 217 5.04 6.06 -15.97
N PHE A 218 4.71 7.36 -15.93
CA PHE A 218 3.53 7.85 -15.22
C PHE A 218 2.23 7.16 -15.68
N ALA A 219 2.13 6.78 -16.96
CA ALA A 219 0.93 6.15 -17.53
C ALA A 219 0.56 4.81 -16.86
N ASN A 220 1.52 4.13 -16.22
CA ASN A 220 1.31 2.85 -15.54
C ASN A 220 1.00 3.01 -14.04
N LEU A 221 0.97 4.24 -13.52
CA LEU A 221 0.73 4.53 -12.12
C LEU A 221 -0.78 4.56 -11.81
N PRO A 222 -1.18 4.43 -10.52
CA PRO A 222 -2.55 4.69 -10.10
C PRO A 222 -3.04 6.10 -10.49
N PRO A 223 -4.35 6.31 -10.71
CA PRO A 223 -4.88 7.61 -11.12
C PRO A 223 -4.50 8.78 -10.20
N GLY A 224 -4.48 8.57 -8.88
CA GLY A 224 -3.99 9.58 -7.94
C GLY A 224 -2.53 9.94 -8.19
N CYS A 225 -1.66 8.94 -8.37
CA CYS A 225 -0.25 9.14 -8.69
C CYS A 225 -0.02 9.84 -10.04
N GLN A 226 -0.84 9.55 -11.06
CA GLN A 226 -0.75 10.23 -12.36
C GLN A 226 -0.94 11.74 -12.22
N THR A 227 -1.99 12.14 -11.49
CA THR A 227 -2.29 13.55 -11.20
C THR A 227 -1.11 14.22 -10.49
N LEU A 228 -0.62 13.56 -9.43
CA LEU A 228 0.48 14.07 -8.62
C LEU A 228 1.78 14.20 -9.43
N TYR A 229 2.11 13.20 -10.24
CA TYR A 229 3.31 13.19 -11.08
C TYR A 229 3.35 14.41 -12.01
N HIS A 230 2.25 14.73 -12.68
CA HIS A 230 2.17 15.89 -13.57
C HIS A 230 2.37 17.23 -12.86
N ASN A 231 2.13 17.30 -11.55
CA ASN A 231 2.32 18.52 -10.76
C ASN A 231 3.76 18.69 -10.25
N VAL A 232 4.47 17.59 -9.96
CA VAL A 232 5.77 17.65 -9.24
C VAL A 232 6.97 17.14 -10.03
N ALA A 233 6.77 16.32 -11.06
CA ALA A 233 7.88 15.70 -11.80
C ALA A 233 8.52 16.66 -12.83
N GLY A 234 7.84 17.75 -13.20
CA GLY A 234 8.28 18.69 -14.23
C GLY A 234 9.69 19.24 -14.02
N HIS A 235 10.39 19.56 -15.12
CA HIS A 235 11.80 19.98 -15.09
C HIS A 235 12.06 21.27 -14.30
N ASN A 236 11.06 22.16 -14.18
CA ASN A 236 11.15 23.41 -13.39
C ASN A 236 10.86 23.21 -11.90
N ILE A 237 10.46 22.01 -11.48
CA ILE A 237 10.33 21.68 -10.07
C ILE A 237 11.71 21.29 -9.55
N THR A 238 12.48 22.32 -9.22
CA THR A 238 13.83 22.24 -8.66
C THR A 238 13.90 23.00 -7.34
N LEU A 239 14.86 22.63 -6.48
CA LEU A 239 15.08 23.37 -5.23
C LEU A 239 15.66 24.78 -5.51
N GLU A 240 16.65 24.83 -6.38
CA GLU A 240 17.44 26.02 -6.67
C GLU A 240 16.67 26.91 -7.64
N SER A 241 16.73 28.22 -7.42
CA SER A 241 16.14 29.24 -8.30
C SER A 241 17.17 30.33 -8.65
N PRO A 242 16.96 31.10 -9.72
CA PRO A 242 17.86 32.21 -10.06
C PRO A 242 18.06 33.21 -8.91
N ASP A 243 17.04 33.41 -8.07
CA ASP A 243 17.09 34.33 -6.94
C ASP A 243 17.77 33.75 -5.70
N PHE A 244 17.91 32.43 -5.61
CA PHE A 244 18.60 31.75 -4.50
C PHE A 244 19.25 30.45 -5.00
N PRO A 245 20.35 30.55 -5.76
CA PRO A 245 20.97 29.38 -6.40
C PRO A 245 21.58 28.40 -5.39
N ASP A 246 21.97 28.88 -4.21
CA ASP A 246 22.61 28.07 -3.16
C ASP A 246 21.63 27.58 -2.09
N LEU A 247 20.32 27.52 -2.37
CA LEU A 247 19.31 27.20 -1.35
C LEU A 247 19.57 25.84 -0.66
N GLY A 248 20.02 24.83 -1.41
CA GLY A 248 20.38 23.52 -0.82
C GLY A 248 21.52 23.62 0.19
N ASP A 249 22.56 24.37 -0.12
CA ASP A 249 23.71 24.58 0.76
C ASP A 249 23.36 25.46 1.96
N ALA A 250 22.45 26.43 1.78
CA ALA A 250 21.91 27.24 2.86
C ALA A 250 21.10 26.38 3.85
N ILE A 251 20.26 25.48 3.36
CA ILE A 251 19.52 24.52 4.19
C ILE A 251 20.51 23.61 4.94
N ASP A 252 21.51 23.06 4.26
CA ASP A 252 22.53 22.20 4.87
C ASP A 252 23.27 22.91 6.01
N ALA A 253 23.71 24.15 5.78
CA ALA A 253 24.37 24.97 6.78
C ALA A 253 23.45 25.32 7.97
N SER A 254 22.18 25.60 7.69
CA SER A 254 21.17 25.90 8.72
C SER A 254 20.90 24.68 9.60
N CYS A 255 20.75 23.48 9.02
CA CYS A 255 20.56 22.23 9.75
C CYS A 255 21.74 21.90 10.69
N LYS A 256 22.97 22.24 10.29
CA LYS A 256 24.18 21.96 11.08
C LYS A 256 24.34 22.86 12.31
N ASN A 257 23.58 23.95 12.41
CA ASN A 257 23.69 24.91 13.51
C ASN A 257 22.36 25.07 14.24
N GLN A 258 22.29 24.59 15.48
CA GLN A 258 21.08 24.66 16.33
C GLN A 258 20.58 26.07 16.65
N LYS A 259 21.35 27.12 16.34
CA LYS A 259 20.93 28.52 16.50
C LYS A 259 20.27 29.10 15.24
N LEU A 260 20.28 28.35 14.14
CA LEU A 260 19.68 28.73 12.87
C LEU A 260 18.33 28.01 12.70
N VAL A 261 17.49 28.52 11.81
CA VAL A 261 16.07 28.15 11.66
C VAL A 261 15.87 26.65 11.54
N CYS A 262 16.59 25.97 10.64
CA CYS A 262 16.43 24.52 10.46
C CYS A 262 16.98 23.74 11.67
N GLY A 263 18.15 24.12 12.19
CA GLY A 263 18.76 23.45 13.32
C GLY A 263 17.96 23.59 14.62
N ASP A 264 17.34 24.75 14.84
CA ASP A 264 16.45 25.00 15.98
C ASP A 264 15.16 24.15 15.88
N MET A 265 14.52 24.10 14.71
CA MET A 265 13.37 23.23 14.50
C MET A 265 13.71 21.75 14.71
N LEU A 266 14.82 21.27 14.15
CA LEU A 266 15.29 19.90 14.35
C LEU A 266 15.55 19.59 15.83
N LYS A 267 16.18 20.51 16.56
CA LYS A 267 16.42 20.37 18.00
C LYS A 267 15.09 20.28 18.76
N LYS A 268 14.11 21.15 18.46
CA LYS A 268 12.79 21.12 19.11
C LYS A 268 12.09 19.78 18.89
N LYS A 269 12.15 19.21 17.68
CA LYS A 269 11.56 17.89 17.38
C LYS A 269 12.28 16.76 18.11
N ALA A 270 13.62 16.79 18.13
CA ALA A 270 14.42 15.81 18.86
C ALA A 270 14.13 15.87 20.38
N ASP A 271 14.01 17.07 20.95
CA ASP A 271 13.66 17.27 22.37
C ASP A 271 12.22 16.80 22.68
N ALA A 272 11.30 16.94 21.71
CA ALA A 272 9.94 16.45 21.82
C ALA A 272 9.83 14.92 21.67
N ASN A 273 10.88 14.26 21.19
CA ASN A 273 10.96 12.81 20.99
C ASN A 273 9.78 12.25 20.16
N GLU A 274 9.45 12.94 19.06
CA GLU A 274 8.24 12.72 18.24
C GLU A 274 7.99 11.24 17.87
N PHE A 275 9.04 10.53 17.51
CA PHE A 275 8.99 9.12 17.08
C PHE A 275 9.75 8.16 18.01
N GLY A 276 10.32 8.64 19.12
CA GLY A 276 11.07 7.80 20.06
C GLY A 276 12.55 7.57 19.71
N ASP A 277 13.01 7.98 18.52
CA ASP A 277 14.42 7.99 18.11
C ASP A 277 14.81 9.38 17.60
N LYS A 278 15.92 9.92 18.12
CA LYS A 278 16.48 11.23 17.75
C LYS A 278 16.88 11.35 16.27
N ASN A 279 17.17 10.23 15.62
CA ASN A 279 17.52 10.16 14.20
C ASN A 279 16.28 9.92 13.34
N GLU A 280 15.17 9.44 13.92
CA GLU A 280 13.87 9.45 13.25
C GLU A 280 13.27 10.85 13.38
N THR A 281 13.88 11.83 12.72
CA THR A 281 13.47 13.24 12.80
C THR A 281 13.81 13.93 11.49
N TYR A 282 12.87 14.65 10.91
CA TYR A 282 13.07 15.40 9.67
C TYR A 282 12.11 16.60 9.67
N LEU A 283 12.39 17.60 8.83
CA LEU A 283 11.53 18.77 8.72
C LEU A 283 10.51 18.56 7.59
N ARG A 284 9.26 18.93 7.83
CA ARG A 284 8.13 18.93 6.89
C ARG A 284 7.74 20.37 6.58
N ILE A 285 8.09 20.84 5.38
CA ILE A 285 7.88 22.23 4.94
C ILE A 285 6.77 22.27 3.91
N THR A 286 5.62 22.85 4.26
CA THR A 286 4.44 22.78 3.41
C THR A 286 4.44 23.82 2.30
N ILE A 287 3.97 23.41 1.13
CA ILE A 287 3.85 24.24 -0.07
C ILE A 287 2.36 24.35 -0.45
N GLY A 288 1.82 25.56 -0.39
CA GLY A 288 0.41 25.82 -0.70
C GLY A 288 -0.54 25.47 0.45
N ASN A 289 -1.81 25.24 0.10
CA ASN A 289 -2.90 25.09 1.06
C ASN A 289 -3.35 23.61 1.18
N ASN A 290 -3.95 23.27 2.32
CA ASN A 290 -4.68 22.01 2.45
C ASN A 290 -5.94 22.06 1.56
N LEU A 291 -6.07 21.09 0.65
CA LEU A 291 -7.20 20.99 -0.27
C LEU A 291 -8.26 19.97 0.17
N GLY A 292 -8.05 19.29 1.31
CA GLY A 292 -8.98 18.30 1.87
C GLY A 292 -9.03 16.97 1.10
N ASN A 293 -8.09 16.73 0.18
CA ASN A 293 -8.02 15.54 -0.66
C ASN A 293 -6.76 14.70 -0.43
N SER A 294 -6.07 14.92 0.68
CA SER A 294 -4.85 14.21 1.09
C SER A 294 -4.72 14.14 2.61
N PRO A 295 -3.91 13.22 3.16
CA PRO A 295 -3.44 13.30 4.54
C PRO A 295 -2.65 14.60 4.74
N GLY A 296 -3.27 15.61 5.37
CA GLY A 296 -2.67 16.93 5.56
C GLY A 296 -2.53 17.75 4.27
N ILE A 297 -1.54 18.64 4.20
CA ILE A 297 -1.29 19.49 3.03
C ILE A 297 -0.71 18.63 1.88
N PRO A 298 -1.25 18.73 0.65
CA PRO A 298 -0.85 17.84 -0.45
C PRO A 298 0.62 17.90 -0.84
N TYR A 299 1.31 19.04 -0.70
CA TYR A 299 2.71 19.19 -1.10
C TYR A 299 3.58 19.53 0.10
N VAL A 300 4.59 18.69 0.33
CA VAL A 300 5.51 18.81 1.47
C VAL A 300 6.93 18.64 0.96
N MET A 301 7.76 19.67 1.15
CA MET A 301 9.20 19.55 1.01
C MET A 301 9.74 19.01 2.33
N GLU A 302 10.39 17.86 2.27
CA GLU A 302 10.99 17.22 3.43
C GLU A 302 12.51 17.37 3.41
N ILE A 303 13.06 17.82 4.53
CA ILE A 303 14.50 18.05 4.71
C ILE A 303 15.02 16.99 5.67
N TRP A 304 15.94 16.17 5.16
CA TRP A 304 16.51 15.01 5.84
C TRP A 304 17.98 15.29 6.19
N PRO A 305 18.34 15.56 7.45
CA PRO A 305 19.74 15.69 7.83
C PRO A 305 20.52 14.38 7.64
N PRO A 306 21.87 14.42 7.57
CA PRO A 306 22.71 13.22 7.49
C PRO A 306 22.39 12.19 8.57
N GLY A 307 22.10 10.95 8.18
CA GLY A 307 21.78 9.85 9.10
C GLY A 307 20.37 9.89 9.70
N HIS A 308 19.54 10.84 9.27
CA HIS A 308 18.15 10.91 9.70
C HIS A 308 17.23 10.10 8.79
N SER A 309 16.11 9.64 9.35
CA SER A 309 15.11 8.84 8.66
C SER A 309 13.68 9.13 9.09
N SER A 310 12.71 8.56 8.38
CA SER A 310 11.36 8.33 8.92
C SER A 310 11.32 7.02 9.72
N PRO A 311 10.31 6.84 10.61
CA PRO A 311 9.96 5.50 11.09
C PRO A 311 9.43 4.65 9.92
N ILE A 312 9.29 3.34 10.13
CA ILE A 312 8.52 2.50 9.21
C ILE A 312 7.05 2.87 9.35
N HIS A 313 6.41 3.30 8.25
CA HIS A 313 5.05 3.82 8.28
C HIS A 313 4.22 3.43 7.05
N ASP A 314 2.89 3.44 7.21
CA ASP A 314 1.84 3.18 6.22
C ASP A 314 1.09 4.49 5.91
N HIS A 315 0.72 4.68 4.64
CA HIS A 315 0.04 5.85 4.10
C HIS A 315 -1.48 5.71 3.98
N GLY A 316 -2.06 4.64 4.51
CA GLY A 316 -3.51 4.53 4.66
C GLY A 316 -4.26 4.48 3.33
N LYS A 317 -3.65 3.88 2.29
CA LYS A 317 -4.14 3.78 0.89
C LYS A 317 -4.01 5.06 0.06
N ALA A 318 -3.46 6.15 0.60
CA ALA A 318 -3.18 7.33 -0.20
C ALA A 318 -2.18 7.01 -1.32
N SER A 319 -2.32 7.70 -2.44
CA SER A 319 -1.31 7.74 -3.49
C SER A 319 -0.30 8.83 -3.17
N ALA A 320 0.97 8.59 -3.48
CA ALA A 320 2.01 9.61 -3.34
C ALA A 320 3.05 9.55 -4.46
N VAL A 321 3.64 10.70 -4.75
CA VAL A 321 4.83 10.83 -5.61
C VAL A 321 5.91 11.56 -4.83
N ILE A 322 7.14 11.07 -4.95
CA ILE A 322 8.30 11.61 -4.24
C ILE A 322 9.36 11.94 -5.29
N LYS A 323 9.79 13.21 -5.35
CA LYS A 323 10.89 13.66 -6.19
C LYS A 323 12.06 14.10 -5.33
N VAL A 324 13.25 13.60 -5.61
CA VAL A 324 14.47 14.06 -4.92
C VAL A 324 14.91 15.39 -5.53
N LEU A 325 14.94 16.45 -4.73
CA LEU A 325 15.33 17.80 -5.15
C LEU A 325 16.82 18.09 -4.90
N TYR A 326 17.41 17.49 -3.86
CA TYR A 326 18.82 17.64 -3.48
C TYR A 326 19.33 16.39 -2.76
N GLY A 327 20.60 16.02 -2.99
CA GLY A 327 21.23 14.86 -2.36
C GLY A 327 20.68 13.52 -2.85
N SER A 328 20.58 12.56 -1.94
CA SER A 328 20.06 11.21 -2.20
C SER A 328 19.34 10.63 -0.99
N ILE A 329 18.30 9.85 -1.22
CA ILE A 329 17.51 9.17 -0.19
C ILE A 329 17.49 7.66 -0.44
N GLN A 330 17.63 6.87 0.61
CA GLN A 330 17.40 5.43 0.60
C GLN A 330 15.93 5.13 0.86
N CYS A 331 15.28 4.41 -0.05
CA CYS A 331 13.94 3.87 0.12
C CYS A 331 14.02 2.38 0.44
N SER A 332 13.39 1.96 1.53
CA SER A 332 13.23 0.55 1.91
C SER A 332 11.76 0.25 2.14
N TRP A 333 11.28 -0.93 1.75
CA TRP A 333 9.87 -1.32 1.86
C TRP A 333 9.67 -2.48 2.81
N TYR A 334 8.50 -2.53 3.43
CA TYR A 334 8.18 -3.55 4.43
C TYR A 334 6.82 -4.18 4.17
N ASP A 335 6.60 -5.33 4.79
CA ASP A 335 5.40 -6.12 4.57
C ASP A 335 4.15 -5.57 5.27
N ALA A 336 4.29 -5.11 6.53
CA ALA A 336 3.18 -4.60 7.32
C ALA A 336 3.63 -3.70 8.49
N VAL A 337 2.76 -2.75 8.84
CA VAL A 337 2.76 -2.03 10.13
C VAL A 337 1.69 -2.66 11.01
N GLN A 338 2.09 -3.47 11.99
CA GLN A 338 1.19 -4.18 12.89
C GLN A 338 1.68 -4.14 14.33
N ASP A 339 0.74 -3.96 15.25
CA ASP A 339 1.03 -3.88 16.68
C ASP A 339 1.76 -5.14 17.17
N HIS A 340 2.87 -4.93 17.88
CA HIS A 340 3.75 -5.95 18.46
C HIS A 340 4.42 -6.92 17.47
N ARG A 341 4.45 -6.58 16.18
CA ARG A 341 5.10 -7.37 15.14
C ARG A 341 6.22 -6.55 14.51
N LYS A 342 7.44 -7.10 14.54
CA LYS A 342 8.56 -6.51 13.82
C LYS A 342 8.31 -6.61 12.30
N PRO A 343 8.37 -5.49 11.55
CA PRO A 343 8.23 -5.52 10.09
C PRO A 343 9.36 -6.30 9.43
N ILE A 344 9.04 -6.96 8.31
CA ILE A 344 10.03 -7.65 7.49
C ILE A 344 10.26 -6.82 6.24
N GLN A 345 11.53 -6.51 5.96
CA GLN A 345 11.90 -5.80 4.75
C GLN A 345 11.60 -6.65 3.52
N VAL A 346 11.05 -6.02 2.49
CA VAL A 346 10.63 -6.63 1.24
C VAL A 346 11.54 -6.13 0.12
N GLY A 347 12.22 -7.07 -0.53
CA GLY A 347 13.15 -6.74 -1.61
C GLY A 347 14.38 -5.95 -1.14
N ASN A 348 15.08 -5.37 -2.10
CA ASN A 348 16.26 -4.56 -1.85
C ASN A 348 15.89 -3.09 -1.71
N SER A 349 16.62 -2.36 -0.87
CA SER A 349 16.53 -0.91 -0.80
C SER A 349 17.02 -0.26 -2.10
N VAL A 350 16.48 0.91 -2.43
CA VAL A 350 16.87 1.69 -3.61
C VAL A 350 17.39 3.05 -3.15
N ILE A 351 18.51 3.50 -3.74
CA ILE A 351 19.02 4.87 -3.55
C ILE A 351 18.51 5.74 -4.70
N LEU A 352 17.66 6.70 -4.38
CA LEU A 352 17.19 7.72 -5.30
C LEU A 352 18.06 8.98 -5.17
N LYS A 353 18.38 9.63 -6.29
CA LYS A 353 19.25 10.80 -6.37
C LYS A 353 18.50 12.00 -6.92
N LYS A 354 19.05 13.21 -6.79
CA LYS A 354 18.49 14.45 -7.38
C LYS A 354 17.95 14.21 -8.80
N GLY A 355 16.67 14.50 -8.99
CA GLY A 355 15.95 14.29 -10.25
C GLY A 355 15.10 13.02 -10.30
N ASP A 356 15.47 11.97 -9.56
CA ASP A 356 14.72 10.72 -9.53
C ASP A 356 13.33 10.94 -8.91
N VAL A 357 12.35 10.22 -9.46
CA VAL A 357 10.96 10.22 -9.01
C VAL A 357 10.56 8.79 -8.65
N THR A 358 9.98 8.62 -7.48
CA THR A 358 9.33 7.37 -7.06
C THR A 358 7.87 7.63 -6.71
N TRP A 359 7.14 6.56 -6.42
CA TRP A 359 5.72 6.61 -6.14
C TRP A 359 5.32 5.54 -5.12
N LEU A 360 4.14 5.71 -4.55
CA LEU A 360 3.43 4.68 -3.81
C LEU A 360 1.95 4.77 -4.09
N GLY A 361 1.26 3.64 -4.06
CA GLY A 361 -0.18 3.58 -4.21
C GLY A 361 -0.74 2.36 -3.51
N GLN A 362 -2.06 2.23 -3.44
CA GLN A 362 -2.75 1.30 -2.54
C GLN A 362 -2.16 -0.14 -2.47
N LYS A 363 -1.59 -0.66 -3.56
CA LYS A 363 -1.08 -2.04 -3.66
C LYS A 363 0.45 -2.16 -3.62
N GLN A 364 1.17 -1.04 -3.75
CA GLN A 364 2.63 -1.05 -3.90
C GLN A 364 3.25 0.09 -3.10
N TYR A 365 4.32 -0.20 -2.37
CA TYR A 365 5.16 0.78 -1.67
C TYR A 365 4.47 1.61 -0.56
N GLN A 366 3.24 1.27 -0.16
CA GLN A 366 2.52 1.92 0.94
C GLN A 366 3.32 1.96 2.24
N ILE A 367 4.09 0.91 2.50
CA ILE A 367 4.81 0.73 3.75
C ILE A 367 6.29 0.84 3.49
N HIS A 368 6.90 1.92 3.96
CA HIS A 368 8.29 2.21 3.66
C HIS A 368 9.01 2.94 4.80
N LYS A 369 10.34 3.01 4.65
CA LYS A 369 11.24 3.87 5.39
C LYS A 369 12.08 4.66 4.40
N LEU A 370 12.23 5.96 4.67
CA LEU A 370 13.14 6.86 3.96
C LEU A 370 14.28 7.22 4.90
N GLU A 371 15.50 7.15 4.41
CA GLU A 371 16.70 7.44 5.21
C GLU A 371 17.70 8.21 4.36
N ASN A 372 18.36 9.20 4.93
CA ASN A 372 19.46 9.90 4.28
C ASN A 372 20.81 9.27 4.68
N PRO A 373 21.43 8.43 3.82
CA PRO A 373 22.73 7.84 4.10
C PRO A 373 23.90 8.80 3.80
N GLY A 374 23.62 10.01 3.33
CA GLY A 374 24.61 11.00 2.88
C GLY A 374 25.33 11.73 4.02
N GLN A 375 26.25 12.61 3.63
CA GLN A 375 27.01 13.49 4.54
C GLN A 375 26.48 14.94 4.56
N THR A 376 25.56 15.25 3.66
CA THR A 376 24.82 16.51 3.57
C THR A 376 23.33 16.22 3.71
N VAL A 377 22.53 17.27 3.87
CA VAL A 377 21.07 17.12 3.79
C VAL A 377 20.64 16.46 2.46
N CYS A 378 19.58 15.67 2.53
CA CYS A 378 18.77 15.32 1.37
C CYS A 378 17.47 16.13 1.45
N ILE A 379 16.94 16.55 0.31
CA ILE A 379 15.68 17.29 0.23
C ILE A 379 14.80 16.61 -0.80
N THR A 380 13.58 16.26 -0.41
CA THR A 380 12.59 15.63 -1.28
C THR A 380 11.33 16.48 -1.34
N LEU A 381 10.65 16.50 -2.48
CA LEU A 381 9.27 16.96 -2.57
C LEU A 381 8.37 15.73 -2.59
N GLN A 382 7.55 15.61 -1.56
CA GLN A 382 6.49 14.60 -1.48
C GLN A 382 5.15 15.25 -1.76
N CYS A 383 4.30 14.53 -2.47
CA CYS A 383 2.91 14.90 -2.57
C CYS A 383 1.97 13.72 -2.45
N TYR A 384 0.80 13.96 -1.86
CA TYR A 384 -0.17 12.93 -1.50
C TYR A 384 -1.56 13.26 -2.03
N GLN A 385 -2.36 12.23 -2.28
CA GLN A 385 -3.76 12.37 -2.63
C GLN A 385 -4.53 11.07 -2.34
N PHE A 386 -5.78 11.18 -1.87
CA PHE A 386 -6.71 10.06 -1.80
C PHE A 386 -7.20 9.67 -3.20
N GLU A 387 -7.30 8.37 -3.47
CA GLU A 387 -7.88 7.89 -4.72
C GLU A 387 -9.35 8.29 -4.83
N GLN A 388 -9.86 8.54 -6.03
CA GLN A 388 -11.26 8.95 -6.23
C GLN A 388 -12.28 7.94 -5.69
N SER A 389 -11.88 6.66 -5.66
CA SER A 389 -12.67 5.57 -5.10
C SER A 389 -12.66 5.52 -3.58
N ASP A 390 -11.73 6.21 -2.91
CA ASP A 390 -11.70 6.32 -1.45
C ASP A 390 -12.82 7.25 -0.98
N LYS A 391 -13.61 6.80 -0.01
CA LYS A 391 -14.74 7.53 0.58
C LYS A 391 -14.57 7.75 2.08
N VAL A 392 -13.48 7.27 2.66
CA VAL A 392 -13.19 7.36 4.10
C VAL A 392 -12.16 8.44 4.38
N HIS A 393 -11.16 8.60 3.50
CA HIS A 393 -10.08 9.59 3.63
C HIS A 393 -9.37 9.49 5.00
N TYR A 394 -8.58 8.43 5.18
CA TYR A 394 -7.82 8.25 6.43
C TYR A 394 -6.67 9.27 6.51
N GLU A 395 -6.78 10.26 7.40
CA GLU A 395 -5.89 11.44 7.42
C GLU A 395 -4.55 11.23 8.16
N TYR A 396 -4.28 10.02 8.64
CA TYR A 396 -3.09 9.71 9.44
C TYR A 396 -2.14 8.78 8.70
N PHE A 397 -0.87 8.83 9.08
CA PHE A 397 0.11 7.79 8.76
C PHE A 397 0.31 6.89 9.98
N ASP A 398 0.12 5.59 9.83
CA ASP A 398 0.38 4.65 10.93
C ASP A 398 1.86 4.28 10.92
N TYR A 399 2.56 4.47 12.03
CA TYR A 399 3.97 4.11 12.17
C TYR A 399 4.21 3.16 13.36
N LEU A 400 5.36 2.50 13.38
CA LEU A 400 5.82 1.75 14.55
C LEU A 400 6.82 2.56 15.37
N ASP A 401 6.56 2.66 16.67
CA ASP A 401 7.54 3.17 17.63
C ASP A 401 8.68 2.14 17.87
N PRO A 402 9.76 2.49 18.60
CA PRO A 402 10.88 1.59 18.86
C PRO A 402 10.51 0.26 19.56
N ASP A 403 9.37 0.23 20.25
CA ASP A 403 8.84 -0.95 20.94
C ASP A 403 7.88 -1.77 20.04
N ASN A 404 7.75 -1.39 18.76
CA ASN A 404 6.81 -1.94 17.76
C ASN A 404 5.33 -1.77 18.14
N ASN A 405 4.99 -0.72 18.87
CA ASN A 405 3.59 -0.35 19.01
C ASN A 405 3.17 0.49 17.81
N LYS A 406 2.00 0.20 17.26
CA LYS A 406 1.43 1.01 16.18
C LYS A 406 0.87 2.33 16.73
N LYS A 407 1.28 3.45 16.14
CA LYS A 407 0.86 4.81 16.51
C LYS A 407 0.40 5.58 15.28
N PRO A 408 -0.68 6.37 15.37
CA PRO A 408 -1.03 7.30 14.31
C PRO A 408 -0.12 8.54 14.38
N PHE A 409 0.29 9.03 13.22
CA PHE A 409 0.97 10.30 13.03
C PHE A 409 0.08 11.24 12.23
N THR A 410 -0.15 12.44 12.78
CA THR A 410 -0.85 13.51 12.07
C THR A 410 0.17 14.28 11.24
N PRO A 411 0.06 14.31 9.90
CA PRO A 411 1.02 15.01 9.05
C PRO A 411 0.89 16.53 9.19
N THR A 412 1.65 17.11 10.12
CA THR A 412 1.72 18.55 10.36
C THR A 412 2.89 19.20 9.61
N SER A 413 2.88 20.53 9.59
CA SER A 413 3.95 21.36 9.01
C SER A 413 4.82 21.93 10.11
N ASP A 414 6.13 21.92 9.92
CA ASP A 414 7.08 22.63 10.77
C ASP A 414 7.15 24.12 10.38
N MET A 415 7.00 24.45 9.08
CA MET A 415 6.99 25.82 8.56
C MET A 415 6.43 25.89 7.13
N ALA A 416 5.90 27.04 6.72
CA ALA A 416 5.57 27.29 5.32
C ALA A 416 6.83 27.56 4.47
N TYR A 417 6.86 27.08 3.22
CA TYR A 417 8.01 27.24 2.33
C TYR A 417 8.50 28.69 2.16
N GLY A 418 7.57 29.63 1.92
CA GLY A 418 7.92 31.03 1.72
C GLY A 418 8.57 31.68 2.95
N GLU A 419 8.14 31.27 4.14
CA GLU A 419 8.73 31.74 5.41
C GLU A 419 10.14 31.17 5.61
N LEU A 420 10.32 29.86 5.38
CA LEU A 420 11.62 29.22 5.49
C LEU A 420 12.64 29.87 4.56
N VAL A 421 12.29 30.05 3.28
CA VAL A 421 13.18 30.66 2.28
C VAL A 421 13.56 32.10 2.67
N ALA A 422 12.63 32.87 3.24
CA ALA A 422 12.93 34.22 3.69
C ALA A 422 13.94 34.23 4.84
N GLN A 423 13.78 33.34 5.84
CA GLN A 423 14.70 33.24 6.96
C GLN A 423 16.09 32.75 6.51
N LEU A 424 16.14 31.69 5.70
CA LEU A 424 17.41 31.16 5.15
C LEU A 424 18.17 32.20 4.34
N ARG A 425 17.47 33.08 3.62
CA ARG A 425 18.09 34.14 2.84
C ARG A 425 18.83 35.14 3.74
N GLU A 426 18.26 35.48 4.89
CA GLU A 426 18.90 36.37 5.86
C GLU A 426 20.07 35.68 6.57
N GLU A 427 19.93 34.40 6.94
CA GLU A 427 21.03 33.59 7.48
C GLU A 427 22.22 33.49 6.51
N TRP A 428 21.93 33.23 5.24
CA TRP A 428 22.94 33.03 4.20
C TRP A 428 23.70 34.31 3.88
N LYS A 429 23.01 35.46 3.76
CA LYS A 429 23.66 36.77 3.59
C LYS A 429 24.61 37.09 4.74
N GLY A 430 24.19 36.85 5.99
CA GLY A 430 25.01 37.14 7.18
C GLY A 430 26.29 36.31 7.28
N LYS A 431 26.38 35.18 6.57
CA LYS A 431 27.56 34.31 6.51
C LYS A 431 28.53 34.68 5.36
N HIS A 432 28.03 35.39 4.36
CA HIS A 432 28.76 35.75 3.13
C HIS A 432 28.92 37.27 2.91
N ALA A 433 28.50 38.09 3.87
CA ALA A 433 28.84 39.50 4.01
C ALA A 433 30.10 39.64 4.86
#